data_AF-A2F9Z4-F1
#
_entry.id   AF-A2F9Z4-F1
#
_cell.length_a   1.000
_cell.length_b   1.000
_cell.length_c   1.000
_cell.angle_alpha   90.00
_cell.angle_beta   90.00
_cell.angle_gamma   90.00
#
_symmetry.space_group_name_H-M   'P 1'
#
loop_
_entity.id
_entity.type
_entity.pdbx_description
1 polymer ?
#
loop_
_entity_poly.entity_id
_entity_poly.type
_entity_poly.pdbx_seq_one_letter_code
_entity_poly.pdbx_strand_id
1 'polypeptide(L)'
;MNYTDKVPFNHLVETRKIHEICNISTESLIISNLKLPSSFSHNPYGKIDKNSVIEYASHSDSTLYHLKNVYVCHSMLTSDSNQIFKFDKHYETSCIFCGGFGNVVGAYDHIIAVGNVFFQYGHFFIDVLAPLMLIPENIREKAYIAVQGIPKYKIDILVHIGFPRHRIVRAIGSEWLYGRNDYTLAPHPYLSYAGVTFERLGKLIRKSYKIEKIVPTKYTLSNRGKKEKDQFQTSI
;
A
#
# COMPACT_ATOMS: atom_id res chain seq x y z
N MET A 1 7.87 -20.65 11.97
CA MET A 1 8.26 -20.16 10.64
C MET A 1 9.23 -19.00 10.86
N ASN A 2 10.37 -18.98 10.16
CA ASN A 2 11.39 -17.96 10.36
C ASN A 2 11.15 -16.74 9.46
N TYR A 3 11.59 -15.56 9.88
CA TYR A 3 11.57 -14.34 9.07
C TYR A 3 12.96 -14.03 8.55
N THR A 4 13.06 -13.49 7.34
CA THR A 4 14.33 -13.07 6.73
C THR A 4 14.17 -11.80 5.92
N ASP A 5 15.14 -10.90 6.02
CA ASP A 5 15.18 -9.67 5.22
C ASP A 5 15.98 -9.87 3.92
N LYS A 6 16.39 -11.12 3.65
CA LYS A 6 17.14 -11.47 2.44
C LYS A 6 16.18 -11.69 1.27
N VAL A 7 16.54 -11.13 0.12
CA VAL A 7 15.84 -11.40 -1.14
C VAL A 7 15.93 -12.90 -1.45
N PRO A 8 14.80 -13.57 -1.76
CA PRO A 8 14.80 -15.00 -2.04
C PRO A 8 15.27 -15.30 -3.46
N PHE A 9 16.58 -15.32 -3.68
CA PHE A 9 17.17 -15.49 -5.02
C PHE A 9 16.67 -16.71 -5.79
N ASN A 10 16.35 -17.82 -5.13
CA ASN A 10 15.81 -19.02 -5.78
C ASN A 10 14.39 -18.80 -6.37
N HIS A 11 13.65 -17.87 -5.79
CA HIS A 11 12.32 -17.47 -6.22
C HIS A 11 12.34 -16.19 -7.05
N LEU A 12 13.46 -15.48 -7.15
CA LEU A 12 13.52 -14.22 -7.88
C LEU A 12 13.50 -14.48 -9.39
N VAL A 13 12.58 -13.82 -10.08
CA VAL A 13 12.53 -13.76 -11.56
C VAL A 13 13.17 -12.47 -12.03
N GLU A 14 12.72 -11.34 -11.49
CA GLU A 14 13.18 -10.02 -11.86
C GLU A 14 13.11 -9.06 -10.67
N THR A 15 14.04 -8.11 -10.65
CA THR A 15 14.01 -6.95 -9.75
C THR A 15 14.05 -5.67 -10.59
N ARG A 16 13.13 -4.74 -10.32
CA ARG A 16 13.13 -3.41 -10.92
C ARG A 16 13.21 -2.34 -9.85
N LYS A 17 14.31 -1.58 -9.83
CA LYS A 17 14.42 -0.36 -9.04
C LYS A 17 13.57 0.74 -9.66
N ILE A 18 12.84 1.47 -8.83
CA ILE A 18 11.97 2.55 -9.21
C ILE A 18 12.40 3.76 -8.39
N HIS A 19 12.94 4.75 -9.06
CA HIS A 19 13.23 6.06 -8.49
C HIS A 19 12.56 7.09 -9.41
N GLU A 20 11.54 7.76 -8.91
CA GLU A 20 10.76 8.71 -9.68
C GLU A 20 10.55 10.01 -8.90
N ILE A 21 10.61 11.12 -9.63
CA ILE A 21 10.44 12.46 -9.09
C ILE A 21 9.17 13.07 -9.67
N CYS A 22 8.29 13.54 -8.79
CA CYS A 22 7.09 14.29 -9.13
C CYS A 22 7.29 15.77 -8.78
N ASN A 23 7.13 16.64 -9.76
CA ASN A 23 7.19 18.09 -9.52
C ASN A 23 5.93 18.55 -8.79
N ILE A 24 6.10 19.01 -7.55
CA ILE A 24 5.01 19.56 -6.75
C ILE A 24 5.07 21.08 -6.81
N SER A 25 3.94 21.71 -7.17
CA SER A 25 3.81 23.16 -6.97
C SER A 25 3.77 23.48 -5.48
N THR A 26 4.72 24.29 -5.03
CA THR A 26 4.84 24.70 -3.63
C THR A 26 4.24 26.08 -3.37
N GLU A 27 3.78 26.77 -4.42
CA GLU A 27 3.26 28.14 -4.40
C GLU A 27 2.00 28.26 -3.54
N SER A 28 1.14 27.24 -3.57
CA SER A 28 -0.10 27.17 -2.79
C SER A 28 -0.01 26.29 -1.55
N LEU A 29 1.19 25.78 -1.21
CA LEU A 29 1.36 24.88 -0.06
C LEU A 29 1.46 25.69 1.24
N ILE A 30 0.36 25.75 1.98
CA ILE A 30 0.29 26.37 3.31
C ILE A 30 0.43 25.27 4.37
N ILE A 31 1.55 25.26 5.09
CA ILE A 31 1.76 24.40 6.26
C ILE A 31 1.70 25.28 7.51
N SER A 32 0.49 25.50 8.04
CA SER A 32 0.30 26.34 9.23
C SER A 32 0.55 25.56 10.51
N ASN A 33 1.39 26.09 11.42
CA ASN A 33 1.51 25.66 12.82
C ASN A 33 1.51 24.14 13.01
N LEU A 34 2.64 23.51 12.70
CA LEU A 34 2.90 22.11 13.01
C LEU A 34 2.91 21.94 14.53
N LYS A 35 1.73 21.63 15.09
CA LYS A 35 1.63 21.16 16.47
C LYS A 35 2.53 19.96 16.61
N LEU A 36 3.18 19.86 17.77
CA LEU A 36 3.97 18.70 18.17
C LEU A 36 3.24 17.42 17.73
N PRO A 37 3.95 16.49 17.09
CA PRO A 37 3.36 15.24 16.64
C PRO A 37 2.56 14.63 17.79
N SER A 38 1.33 14.15 17.52
CA SER A 38 0.61 13.39 18.53
C SER A 38 1.46 12.20 18.97
N SER A 39 1.20 11.63 20.15
CA SER A 39 1.87 10.39 20.62
C SER A 39 1.78 9.21 19.64
N PHE A 40 0.92 9.28 18.62
CA PHE A 40 0.79 8.32 17.53
C PHE A 40 1.61 8.65 16.27
N SER A 41 2.36 9.74 16.27
CA SER A 41 3.31 10.02 15.19
C SER A 41 4.50 9.09 15.34
N HIS A 42 4.76 8.29 14.30
CA HIS A 42 5.98 7.50 14.18
C HIS A 42 7.26 8.34 14.10
N ASN A 43 7.11 9.67 14.02
CA ASN A 43 8.17 10.64 14.23
C ASN A 43 7.90 11.44 15.51
N PRO A 44 8.15 10.88 16.71
CA PRO A 44 7.90 11.57 17.98
C PRO A 44 8.92 12.68 18.29
N TYR A 45 10.01 12.79 17.51
CA TYR A 45 11.14 13.69 17.79
C TYR A 45 11.51 14.66 16.65
N GLY A 46 11.03 14.43 15.42
CA GLY A 46 11.29 15.29 14.29
C GLY A 46 10.29 16.44 14.19
N LYS A 47 10.80 17.67 14.08
CA LYS A 47 10.01 18.74 13.48
C LYS A 47 9.74 18.31 12.04
N ILE A 48 8.48 18.05 11.73
CA ILE A 48 8.03 18.11 10.33
C ILE A 48 8.32 19.55 9.89
N ASP A 49 8.84 19.75 8.70
CA ASP A 49 9.03 21.07 8.12
C ASP A 49 8.56 21.08 6.66
N LYS A 50 8.55 22.25 6.04
CA LYS A 50 8.08 22.37 4.65
C LYS A 50 8.93 21.53 3.69
N ASN A 51 10.23 21.45 3.89
CA ASN A 51 11.14 20.78 2.97
C ASN A 51 10.99 19.26 3.04
N SER A 52 10.92 18.69 4.25
CA SER A 52 10.67 17.25 4.46
C SER A 52 9.31 16.80 3.92
N VAL A 53 8.27 17.63 4.03
CA VAL A 53 6.97 17.34 3.40
C VAL A 53 7.06 17.36 1.88
N ILE A 54 7.74 18.36 1.31
CA ILE A 54 7.95 18.44 -0.14
C ILE A 54 8.76 17.23 -0.61
N GLU A 55 9.85 16.90 0.06
CA GLU A 55 10.73 15.78 -0.27
C GLU A 55 9.99 14.44 -0.25
N TYR A 56 9.26 14.17 0.84
CA TYR A 56 8.41 12.98 0.94
C TYR A 56 7.37 12.92 -0.18
N ALA A 57 6.74 14.06 -0.47
CA ALA A 57 5.72 14.11 -1.48
C ALA A 57 6.30 14.12 -2.91
N SER A 58 7.56 14.46 -3.12
CA SER A 58 8.12 14.60 -4.47
C SER A 58 8.82 13.33 -4.97
N HIS A 59 9.11 12.37 -4.10
CA HIS A 59 9.87 11.18 -4.47
C HIS A 59 9.06 9.90 -4.29
N SER A 60 9.27 8.95 -5.20
CA SER A 60 8.90 7.55 -4.99
C SER A 60 10.16 6.70 -5.17
N ASP A 61 10.65 6.14 -4.07
CA ASP A 61 11.79 5.23 -4.06
C ASP A 61 11.33 3.84 -3.63
N SER A 62 11.48 2.88 -4.54
CA SER A 62 11.06 1.51 -4.27
C SER A 62 11.72 0.49 -5.17
N THR A 63 11.52 -0.78 -4.84
CA THR A 63 11.92 -1.91 -5.66
C THR A 63 10.72 -2.82 -5.87
N LEU A 64 10.39 -3.08 -7.13
CA LEU A 64 9.44 -4.11 -7.53
C LEU A 64 10.17 -5.45 -7.63
N TYR A 65 9.67 -6.43 -6.90
CA TYR A 65 10.10 -7.82 -6.97
C TYR A 65 9.06 -8.65 -7.71
N HIS A 66 9.51 -9.39 -8.73
CA HIS A 66 8.75 -10.46 -9.35
C HIS A 66 9.33 -11.79 -8.86
N LEU A 67 8.53 -12.51 -8.06
CA LEU A 67 8.89 -13.78 -7.46
C LEU A 67 8.08 -14.92 -8.10
N LYS A 68 8.64 -16.13 -8.12
CA LYS A 68 7.98 -17.34 -8.62
C LYS A 68 7.75 -18.37 -7.52
N ASN A 69 6.62 -19.06 -7.62
CA ASN A 69 6.26 -20.19 -6.76
C ASN A 69 6.37 -19.85 -5.27
N VAL A 70 5.64 -18.84 -4.85
CA VAL A 70 5.63 -18.35 -3.47
C VAL A 70 4.20 -18.28 -2.93
N TYR A 71 4.07 -18.15 -1.62
CA TYR A 71 2.81 -18.00 -0.90
C TYR A 71 2.67 -16.58 -0.37
N VAL A 72 1.46 -16.04 -0.40
CA VAL A 72 1.10 -14.69 0.08
C VAL A 72 0.07 -14.82 1.20
N CYS A 73 0.35 -14.26 2.37
CA CYS A 73 -0.61 -14.25 3.49
C CYS A 73 -1.51 -13.01 3.49
N HIS A 74 -2.43 -12.93 4.46
CA HIS A 74 -3.35 -11.80 4.62
C HIS A 74 -2.68 -10.43 4.87
N SER A 75 -1.45 -10.42 5.41
CA SER A 75 -0.62 -9.21 5.58
C SER A 75 0.21 -8.89 4.34
N MET A 76 -0.07 -9.53 3.21
CA MET A 76 0.67 -9.42 1.95
C MET A 76 2.17 -9.72 2.08
N LEU A 77 2.53 -10.59 3.03
CA LEU A 77 3.89 -11.11 3.14
C LEU A 77 4.05 -12.33 2.27
N THR A 78 5.24 -12.46 1.70
CA THR A 78 5.58 -13.53 0.79
C THR A 78 6.40 -14.62 1.52
N SER A 79 6.19 -15.89 1.20
CA SER A 79 6.90 -17.03 1.79
C SER A 79 7.22 -18.11 0.77
N ASP A 80 8.30 -18.85 0.98
CA ASP A 80 8.64 -20.09 0.24
C ASP A 80 8.22 -21.37 0.98
N SER A 81 7.32 -21.27 1.98
CA SER A 81 6.94 -22.30 2.96
C SER A 81 7.93 -22.57 4.11
N ASN A 82 9.20 -22.20 3.97
CA ASN A 82 10.18 -22.36 5.05
C ASN A 82 10.36 -21.06 5.85
N GLN A 83 10.35 -19.93 5.14
CA GLN A 83 10.61 -18.61 5.68
C GLN A 83 9.68 -17.56 5.06
N ILE A 84 9.44 -16.48 5.81
CA ILE A 84 8.69 -15.31 5.37
C ILE A 84 9.69 -14.21 5.02
N PHE A 85 9.53 -13.64 3.84
CA PHE A 85 10.37 -12.56 3.33
C PHE A 85 9.85 -11.22 3.83
N LYS A 86 10.73 -10.46 4.48
CA LYS A 86 10.50 -9.08 4.90
C LYS A 86 11.30 -8.17 4.00
N PHE A 87 10.62 -7.41 3.16
CA PHE A 87 11.28 -6.49 2.24
C PHE A 87 11.56 -5.11 2.86
N ASP A 88 11.60 -5.02 4.19
CA ASP A 88 11.90 -3.79 4.91
C ASP A 88 12.72 -4.07 6.18
N LYS A 89 13.78 -3.29 6.38
CA LYS A 89 14.65 -3.33 7.58
C LYS A 89 14.17 -2.42 8.70
N HIS A 90 13.29 -1.46 8.39
CA HIS A 90 13.02 -0.30 9.26
C HIS A 90 11.75 -0.44 10.10
N TYR A 91 10.97 -1.51 9.94
CA TYR A 91 9.72 -1.70 10.67
C TYR A 91 9.75 -2.90 11.62
N GLU A 92 9.97 -2.62 12.90
CA GLU A 92 9.77 -3.53 14.04
C GLU A 92 8.29 -3.73 14.41
N THR A 93 7.35 -3.39 13.53
CA THR A 93 5.93 -3.49 13.83
C THR A 93 5.47 -4.93 13.67
N SER A 94 5.65 -5.73 14.72
CA SER A 94 5.11 -7.09 14.84
C SER A 94 3.61 -7.17 14.52
N CYS A 95 2.86 -6.07 14.65
CA CYS A 95 1.45 -5.97 14.30
C CYS A 95 1.15 -5.88 12.78
N ILE A 96 2.13 -5.50 11.95
CA ILE A 96 2.03 -5.48 10.49
C ILE A 96 2.41 -6.87 9.95
N PHE A 97 3.38 -7.52 10.59
CA PHE A 97 3.91 -8.81 10.16
C PHE A 97 3.22 -10.00 10.84
N CYS A 98 1.95 -10.21 10.55
CA CYS A 98 1.20 -11.38 11.02
C CYS A 98 1.25 -12.51 9.99
N GLY A 99 2.36 -13.24 9.93
CA GLY A 99 2.48 -14.47 9.16
C GLY A 99 2.66 -15.68 10.08
N GLY A 100 1.96 -16.78 9.79
CA GLY A 100 2.02 -17.98 10.60
C GLY A 100 1.60 -19.22 9.83
N PHE A 101 1.60 -20.37 10.50
CA PHE A 101 1.11 -21.61 9.91
C PHE A 101 -0.35 -21.47 9.49
N GLY A 102 -0.71 -22.04 8.34
CA GLY A 102 -2.09 -22.18 7.92
C GLY A 102 -2.23 -22.72 6.51
N ASN A 103 -3.45 -22.66 5.99
CA ASN A 103 -3.84 -23.41 4.79
C ASN A 103 -3.74 -22.56 3.53
N VAL A 104 -3.36 -23.19 2.42
CA VAL A 104 -3.43 -22.59 1.10
C VAL A 104 -4.87 -22.70 0.59
N VAL A 105 -5.54 -21.56 0.40
CA VAL A 105 -6.98 -21.49 0.02
C VAL A 105 -7.21 -21.12 -1.44
N GLY A 106 -6.15 -20.82 -2.19
CA GLY A 106 -6.23 -20.53 -3.61
C GLY A 106 -4.86 -20.56 -4.28
N ALA A 107 -4.85 -20.81 -5.59
CA ALA A 107 -3.66 -20.85 -6.42
C ALA A 107 -3.89 -20.02 -7.69
N TYR A 108 -2.98 -19.09 -7.98
CA TYR A 108 -3.14 -18.11 -9.05
C TYR A 108 -1.87 -18.01 -9.90
N ASP A 109 -2.04 -17.76 -11.20
CA ASP A 109 -0.91 -17.65 -12.13
C ASP A 109 -0.13 -16.35 -11.92
N HIS A 110 -0.83 -15.23 -11.71
CA HIS A 110 -0.26 -13.92 -11.39
C HIS A 110 -1.00 -13.32 -10.19
N ILE A 111 -0.27 -12.99 -9.13
CA ILE A 111 -0.80 -12.34 -7.92
C ILE A 111 -0.02 -11.06 -7.64
N ILE A 112 -0.73 -10.02 -7.23
CA ILE A 112 -0.15 -8.78 -6.72
C ILE A 112 -0.36 -8.79 -5.20
N ALA A 113 0.74 -8.79 -4.46
CA ALA A 113 0.78 -8.77 -3.01
C ALA A 113 1.39 -7.43 -2.54
N VAL A 114 0.57 -6.38 -2.58
CA VAL A 114 0.99 -5.06 -2.10
C VAL A 114 0.02 -4.55 -1.05
N GLY A 115 0.60 -3.96 -0.01
CA GLY A 115 -0.12 -3.23 1.03
C GLY A 115 -0.37 -4.00 2.29
N ASN A 116 -0.75 -3.27 3.34
CA ASN A 116 -1.35 -3.85 4.52
C ASN A 116 -2.70 -3.19 4.74
N VAL A 117 -3.79 -3.95 4.68
CA VAL A 117 -5.11 -3.33 4.64
C VAL A 117 -5.66 -3.06 6.02
N PHE A 118 -5.42 -1.85 6.51
CA PHE A 118 -6.18 -1.33 7.63
C PHE A 118 -7.62 -0.99 7.20
N PHE A 119 -8.57 -1.11 8.14
CA PHE A 119 -9.97 -0.69 7.94
C PHE A 119 -10.10 0.80 7.59
N GLN A 120 -9.09 1.59 7.89
CA GLN A 120 -9.05 3.04 7.73
C GLN A 120 -9.03 3.45 6.25
N TYR A 121 -9.75 4.51 5.92
CA TYR A 121 -9.87 5.03 4.56
C TYR A 121 -8.51 5.51 4.01
N GLY A 122 -7.77 6.31 4.79
CA GLY A 122 -6.46 6.85 4.39
C GLY A 122 -5.44 5.76 4.06
N HIS A 123 -5.28 4.77 4.93
CA HIS A 123 -4.38 3.64 4.71
C HIS A 123 -4.75 2.82 3.46
N PHE A 124 -6.03 2.72 3.09
CA PHE A 124 -6.38 2.04 1.83
C PHE A 124 -5.82 2.79 0.62
N PHE A 125 -5.91 4.12 0.59
CA PHE A 125 -5.36 4.89 -0.51
C PHE A 125 -3.83 4.88 -0.52
N ILE A 126 -3.21 4.99 0.65
CA ILE A 126 -1.76 5.15 0.77
C ILE A 126 -1.02 3.81 0.68
N ASP A 127 -1.53 2.78 1.36
CA ASP A 127 -0.83 1.50 1.47
C ASP A 127 -1.31 0.47 0.47
N VAL A 128 -2.46 0.67 -0.20
CA VAL A 128 -2.94 -0.27 -1.23
C VAL A 128 -2.98 0.40 -2.59
N LEU A 129 -3.73 1.49 -2.75
CA LEU A 129 -3.95 2.06 -4.08
C LEU A 129 -2.71 2.78 -4.65
N ALA A 130 -1.96 3.50 -3.83
CA ALA A 130 -0.75 4.17 -4.26
C ALA A 130 0.36 3.20 -4.72
N PRO A 131 0.74 2.15 -3.96
CA PRO A 131 1.74 1.19 -4.42
C PRO A 131 1.31 0.43 -5.68
N LEU A 132 0.00 0.19 -5.88
CA LEU A 132 -0.49 -0.39 -7.15
C LEU A 132 -0.09 0.43 -8.38
N MET A 133 0.12 1.74 -8.25
CA MET A 133 0.53 2.60 -9.37
C MET A 133 1.98 2.39 -9.80
N LEU A 134 2.76 1.61 -9.05
CA LEU A 134 4.10 1.17 -9.41
C LEU A 134 4.11 -0.19 -10.10
N ILE A 135 3.01 -0.93 -10.04
CA ILE A 135 2.84 -2.20 -10.75
C ILE A 135 2.53 -1.90 -12.22
N PRO A 136 3.29 -2.46 -13.18
CA PRO A 136 3.05 -2.26 -14.61
C PRO A 136 1.61 -2.57 -15.01
N GLU A 137 1.04 -1.77 -15.92
CA GLU A 137 -0.35 -1.88 -16.34
C GLU A 137 -0.70 -3.26 -16.92
N ASN A 138 0.17 -3.80 -17.77
CA ASN A 138 0.03 -5.15 -18.35
C ASN A 138 0.01 -6.27 -17.30
N ILE A 139 0.55 -6.04 -16.09
CA ILE A 139 0.44 -6.97 -14.96
C ILE A 139 -0.90 -6.74 -14.24
N ARG A 140 -1.28 -5.49 -13.96
CA ARG A 140 -2.57 -5.15 -13.32
C ARG A 140 -3.78 -5.64 -14.13
N GLU A 141 -3.68 -5.70 -15.45
CA GLU A 141 -4.74 -6.16 -16.33
C GLU A 141 -5.01 -7.68 -16.28
N LYS A 142 -4.03 -8.48 -15.82
CA LYS A 142 -4.16 -9.95 -15.78
C LYS A 142 -4.08 -10.54 -14.37
N ALA A 143 -3.38 -9.89 -13.45
CA ALA A 143 -3.13 -10.43 -12.13
C ALA A 143 -4.36 -10.38 -11.22
N TYR A 144 -4.39 -11.30 -10.26
CA TYR A 144 -5.27 -11.23 -9.10
C TYR A 144 -4.63 -10.28 -8.08
N ILE A 145 -5.42 -9.41 -7.47
CA ILE A 145 -4.96 -8.60 -6.34
C ILE A 145 -5.36 -9.29 -5.03
N ALA A 146 -4.36 -9.59 -4.21
CA ALA A 146 -4.60 -10.09 -2.86
C ALA A 146 -4.97 -8.92 -1.94
N VAL A 147 -6.03 -9.10 -1.16
CA VAL A 147 -6.46 -8.13 -0.16
C VAL A 147 -6.81 -8.84 1.14
N GLN A 148 -6.57 -8.19 2.27
CA GLN A 148 -7.20 -8.58 3.53
C GLN A 148 -8.70 -8.27 3.44
N GLY A 149 -9.55 -8.93 4.22
CA GLY A 149 -11.00 -8.69 4.20
C GLY A 149 -11.39 -7.19 4.27
N ILE A 150 -11.76 -6.62 3.12
CA ILE A 150 -12.10 -5.19 2.99
C ILE A 150 -13.60 -4.92 2.86
N PRO A 151 -14.08 -3.76 3.33
CA PRO A 151 -15.45 -3.30 3.08
C PRO A 151 -15.80 -3.23 1.60
N LYS A 152 -17.09 -3.39 1.28
CA LYS A 152 -17.62 -3.40 -0.09
C LYS A 152 -17.18 -2.18 -0.92
N TYR A 153 -17.18 -0.98 -0.36
CA TYR A 153 -16.80 0.22 -1.11
C TYR A 153 -15.33 0.19 -1.60
N LYS A 154 -14.41 -0.45 -0.85
CA LYS A 154 -13.01 -0.60 -1.26
C LYS A 154 -12.89 -1.58 -2.43
N ILE A 155 -13.70 -2.64 -2.43
CA ILE A 155 -13.83 -3.55 -3.59
C ILE A 155 -14.34 -2.79 -4.81
N ASP A 156 -15.38 -1.97 -4.63
CA ASP A 156 -15.97 -1.23 -5.74
C ASP A 156 -14.96 -0.21 -6.32
N ILE A 157 -14.13 0.43 -5.49
CA ILE A 157 -13.00 1.26 -5.96
C ILE A 157 -12.01 0.44 -6.79
N LEU A 158 -11.58 -0.74 -6.32
CA LEU A 158 -10.67 -1.63 -7.08
C LEU A 158 -11.27 -2.01 -8.45
N VAL A 159 -12.58 -2.29 -8.48
CA VAL A 159 -13.31 -2.55 -9.73
C VAL A 159 -13.26 -1.34 -10.66
N HIS A 160 -13.51 -0.14 -10.15
CA HIS A 160 -13.47 1.07 -10.96
C HIS A 160 -12.07 1.38 -11.52
N ILE A 161 -11.00 1.01 -10.83
CA ILE A 161 -9.62 1.23 -11.31
C ILE A 161 -9.04 0.07 -12.12
N GLY A 162 -9.86 -0.92 -12.52
CA GLY A 162 -9.49 -1.95 -13.49
C GLY A 162 -9.25 -3.35 -12.95
N PHE A 163 -9.66 -3.66 -11.72
CA PHE A 163 -9.65 -5.02 -11.16
C PHE A 163 -11.07 -5.61 -11.12
N PRO A 164 -11.48 -6.43 -12.12
CA PRO A 164 -12.74 -7.15 -12.09
C PRO A 164 -12.93 -7.89 -10.77
N ARG A 165 -14.18 -7.98 -10.31
CA ARG A 165 -14.50 -8.52 -8.98
C ARG A 165 -13.93 -9.93 -8.74
N HIS A 166 -13.89 -10.78 -9.76
CA HIS A 166 -13.34 -12.14 -9.68
C HIS A 166 -11.80 -12.18 -9.56
N ARG A 167 -11.09 -11.09 -9.87
CA ARG A 167 -9.64 -10.93 -9.69
C ARG A 167 -9.26 -10.32 -8.35
N ILE A 168 -10.22 -10.03 -7.48
CA ILE A 168 -9.95 -9.53 -6.13
C ILE A 168 -10.11 -10.70 -5.16
N VAL A 169 -8.99 -11.21 -4.66
CA VAL A 169 -8.92 -12.44 -3.86
C VAL A 169 -8.56 -12.12 -2.43
N ARG A 170 -9.14 -12.88 -1.51
CA ARG A 170 -9.04 -12.63 -0.08
C ARG A 170 -8.23 -13.72 0.60
N ALA A 171 -7.35 -13.31 1.51
CA ALA A 171 -6.77 -14.17 2.53
C ALA A 171 -7.18 -13.61 3.89
N ILE A 172 -7.69 -14.46 4.78
CA ILE A 172 -8.19 -14.10 6.10
C ILE A 172 -7.47 -14.93 7.15
N GLY A 173 -7.00 -14.29 8.23
CA GLY A 173 -6.40 -15.01 9.35
C GLY A 173 -5.16 -15.81 8.92
N SER A 174 -5.16 -17.12 9.12
CA SER A 174 -4.02 -17.99 8.77
C SER A 174 -4.01 -18.46 7.30
N GLU A 175 -4.89 -17.94 6.45
CA GLU A 175 -4.95 -18.34 5.04
C GLU A 175 -3.76 -17.81 4.23
N TRP A 176 -3.35 -18.63 3.26
CA TRP A 176 -2.31 -18.32 2.28
C TRP A 176 -2.86 -18.48 0.87
N LEU A 177 -2.37 -17.66 -0.06
CA LEU A 177 -2.61 -17.78 -1.48
C LEU A 177 -1.31 -18.19 -2.17
N TYR A 178 -1.33 -19.21 -2.99
CA TYR A 178 -0.18 -19.57 -3.81
C TYR A 178 -0.16 -18.75 -5.10
N GLY A 179 0.98 -18.16 -5.41
CA GLY A 179 1.24 -17.43 -6.65
C GLY A 179 2.34 -18.11 -7.47
N ARG A 180 2.05 -18.48 -8.72
CA ARG A 180 3.11 -18.87 -9.66
C ARG A 180 4.02 -17.68 -9.98
N ASN A 181 3.43 -16.49 -10.10
CA ASN A 181 4.11 -15.21 -10.23
C ASN A 181 3.54 -14.23 -9.19
N ASP A 182 4.35 -13.80 -8.23
CA ASP A 182 4.02 -12.78 -7.25
C ASP A 182 4.72 -11.47 -7.58
N TYR A 183 3.98 -10.36 -7.50
CA TYR A 183 4.48 -9.00 -7.68
C TYR A 183 4.29 -8.23 -6.38
N THR A 184 5.40 -7.93 -5.72
CA THR A 184 5.42 -7.21 -4.44
C THR A 184 6.43 -6.06 -4.47
N LEU A 185 6.34 -5.15 -3.52
CA LEU A 185 7.16 -3.95 -3.46
C LEU A 185 7.93 -3.86 -2.15
N ALA A 186 9.09 -3.20 -2.24
CA ALA A 186 9.94 -2.84 -1.13
C ALA A 186 10.22 -1.32 -1.12
N PRO A 187 10.23 -0.64 0.04
CA PRO A 187 9.89 -1.16 1.37
C PRO A 187 8.44 -1.67 1.46
N HIS A 188 8.07 -2.46 2.48
CA HIS A 188 6.68 -2.92 2.57
C HIS A 188 5.74 -1.70 2.68
N PRO A 189 4.58 -1.66 1.99
CA PRO A 189 3.79 -0.44 1.95
C PRO A 189 3.20 -0.05 3.31
N TYR A 190 3.82 0.98 3.89
CA TYR A 190 3.35 1.66 5.08
C TYR A 190 3.75 3.14 5.00
N LEU A 191 2.91 3.94 4.36
CA LEU A 191 3.17 5.36 4.09
C LEU A 191 4.50 5.60 3.34
N SER A 192 4.98 4.63 2.55
CA SER A 192 6.28 4.73 1.87
C SER A 192 6.16 5.17 0.40
N TYR A 193 4.93 5.26 -0.10
CA TYR A 193 4.62 5.35 -1.52
C TYR A 193 3.88 6.64 -1.83
N ALA A 194 4.47 7.80 -1.52
CA ALA A 194 3.94 9.10 -1.91
C ALA A 194 4.47 9.56 -3.28
N GLY A 195 4.09 10.77 -3.69
CA GLY A 195 4.53 11.41 -4.92
C GLY A 195 3.89 10.89 -6.19
N VAL A 196 4.69 10.33 -7.10
CA VAL A 196 4.21 9.99 -8.44
C VAL A 196 3.06 8.97 -8.39
N THR A 197 3.02 8.15 -7.35
CA THR A 197 1.93 7.20 -7.10
C THR A 197 0.60 7.91 -6.86
N PHE A 198 0.56 8.97 -6.06
CA PHE A 198 -0.65 9.76 -5.84
C PHE A 198 -1.07 10.53 -7.08
N GLU A 199 -0.11 11.05 -7.85
CA GLU A 199 -0.39 11.72 -9.12
C GLU A 199 -1.03 10.74 -10.12
N ARG A 200 -0.43 9.56 -10.29
CA ARG A 200 -0.93 8.46 -11.14
C ARG A 200 -2.29 7.97 -10.68
N LEU A 201 -2.46 7.74 -9.37
CA LEU A 201 -3.73 7.32 -8.80
C LEU A 201 -4.82 8.36 -9.03
N GLY A 202 -4.51 9.64 -8.84
CA GLY A 202 -5.44 10.74 -9.12
C GLY A 202 -5.85 10.80 -10.59
N LYS A 203 -4.91 10.63 -11.53
CA LYS A 203 -5.20 10.52 -12.96
C LYS A 203 -6.09 9.31 -13.25
N LEU A 204 -5.78 8.15 -12.69
CA LEU A 204 -6.54 6.91 -12.88
C LEU A 204 -7.97 7.02 -12.35
N ILE A 205 -8.16 7.50 -11.12
CA ILE A 205 -9.49 7.69 -10.52
C ILE A 205 -10.30 8.68 -11.36
N ARG A 206 -9.73 9.82 -11.75
CA ARG A 206 -10.45 10.79 -12.58
C ARG A 206 -10.91 10.18 -13.90
N LYS A 207 -10.06 9.38 -14.55
CA LYS A 207 -10.39 8.63 -15.76
C LYS A 207 -11.50 7.61 -15.52
N SER A 208 -11.41 6.81 -14.46
CA SER A 208 -12.39 5.80 -14.10
C SER A 208 -13.79 6.36 -13.84
N TYR A 209 -13.87 7.55 -13.24
CA TYR A 209 -15.13 8.23 -12.95
C TYR A 209 -15.56 9.24 -14.02
N LYS A 210 -14.79 9.40 -15.11
CA LYS A 210 -15.06 10.34 -16.22
C LYS A 210 -15.17 11.80 -15.77
N ILE A 211 -14.29 12.21 -14.86
CA ILE A 211 -14.26 13.55 -14.25
C ILE A 211 -12.97 14.33 -14.56
N GLU A 212 -12.24 13.96 -15.62
CA GLU A 212 -10.97 14.58 -16.00
C GLU A 212 -11.11 16.07 -16.33
N LYS A 213 -12.29 16.49 -16.79
CA LYS A 213 -12.62 17.88 -17.11
C LYS A 213 -13.01 18.71 -15.88
N ILE A 214 -13.24 18.08 -14.72
CA ILE A 214 -13.61 18.78 -13.50
C ILE A 214 -12.33 19.30 -12.85
N VAL A 215 -12.14 20.62 -12.88
CA VAL A 215 -11.02 21.30 -12.21
C VAL A 215 -11.33 21.40 -10.71
N PRO A 216 -10.50 20.83 -9.82
CA PRO A 216 -10.67 21.01 -8.39
C PRO A 216 -10.50 22.49 -8.03
N THR A 217 -11.53 23.09 -7.44
CA THR A 217 -11.50 24.51 -7.02
C THR A 217 -11.05 24.69 -5.58
N LYS A 218 -11.11 23.63 -4.76
CA LYS A 218 -10.76 23.62 -3.34
C LYS A 218 -10.23 22.26 -2.91
N TYR A 219 -9.21 22.26 -2.06
CA TYR A 219 -8.75 21.08 -1.33
C TYR A 219 -8.99 21.32 0.16
N THR A 220 -9.60 20.36 0.85
CA THR A 220 -9.86 20.45 2.29
C THR A 220 -9.19 19.27 2.98
N LEU A 221 -8.16 19.56 3.77
CA LEU A 221 -7.57 18.61 4.71
C LEU A 221 -8.20 18.90 6.07
N SER A 222 -9.25 18.18 6.44
CA SER A 222 -9.83 18.32 7.78
C SER A 222 -9.12 17.39 8.76
N ASN A 223 -8.30 17.97 9.64
CA ASN A 223 -7.94 17.28 10.88
C ASN A 223 -9.21 17.16 11.73
N ARG A 224 -9.54 15.94 12.18
CA ARG A 224 -10.70 15.70 13.06
C ARG A 224 -10.66 16.67 14.24
N GLY A 225 -11.80 17.29 14.55
CA GLY A 225 -11.93 18.16 15.72
C GLY A 225 -11.66 17.35 16.99
N LYS A 226 -11.18 17.99 18.07
CA LYS A 226 -10.91 17.31 19.36
C LYS A 226 -12.11 16.46 19.84
N LYS A 227 -13.34 16.97 19.66
CA LYS A 227 -14.59 16.29 20.08
C LYS A 227 -14.92 15.00 19.30
N GLU A 228 -14.33 14.80 18.12
CA GLU A 228 -14.58 13.62 17.27
C GLU A 228 -13.61 12.47 17.56
N LYS A 229 -12.55 12.72 18.33
CA LYS A 229 -11.60 11.67 18.77
C LYS A 229 -12.18 10.79 19.88
N ASP A 230 -13.02 11.36 20.74
CA ASP A 230 -13.51 10.70 21.97
C ASP A 230 -14.78 9.86 21.72
N GLN A 231 -15.47 10.03 20.60
CA GLN A 231 -16.74 9.32 20.31
C GLN A 231 -16.59 7.89 19.80
N PHE A 232 -15.36 7.46 19.44
CA PHE A 232 -15.10 6.08 19.00
C PHE A 232 -14.41 5.22 20.08
N GLN A 233 -14.16 5.75 21.27
CA GLN A 233 -13.60 4.99 22.40
C GLN A 233 -14.67 4.46 23.37
N THR A 234 -15.95 4.74 23.17
CA THR A 234 -17.04 4.34 24.08
C THR A 234 -18.10 3.45 23.43
N SER A 235 -17.77 2.70 22.38
CA SER A 235 -18.71 1.76 21.76
C SER A 235 -18.02 0.49 21.25
N ILE A 236 -17.44 -0.29 22.16
CA ILE A 236 -17.41 -1.76 22.14
C ILE A 236 -17.57 -2.23 23.58
#